data_AF-A0A1V5PE71-F1
#
_entry.id   AF-A0A1V5PE71-F1
#
_cell.length_a   1.000
_cell.length_b   1.000
_cell.length_c   1.000
_cell.angle_alpha   90.00
_cell.angle_beta   90.00
_cell.angle_gamma   90.00
#
_symmetry.space_group_name_H-M   'P 1'
#
loop_
_entity.id
_entity.type
_entity.pdbx_description
1 polymer ?
#
loop_
_entity_poly.entity_id
_entity_poly.type
_entity_poly.pdbx_seq_one_letter_code
_entity_poly.pdbx_strand_id
1 'polypeptide(L)'
;MRGEMEQGLAEPTAEFLTEACREALRAIRGKEAAKKRATVLLLASAAASGTAISKVFKDPRACSEGIWYTKWQYDPAVKAALELLKARALEWCDQETARTEAYALQERRKKIALYSLDALDGLCATAKNPEDRADHRTEASAMLLALADEELAARIVLLRKGATVSVEVEGLDALIEHELARVAATGEGGVAGAAAGDVGAGQFERGGTSGPD
;
A
#
# COMPACT_ATOMS: atom_id res chain seq x y z
N MET A 1 5.29 -29.66 -5.15
CA MET A 1 6.67 -29.97 -4.70
C MET A 1 7.15 -28.81 -3.85
N ARG A 2 7.14 -28.97 -2.52
CA ARG A 2 7.68 -27.98 -1.57
C ARG A 2 9.19 -28.21 -1.52
N GLY A 3 9.97 -27.30 -2.10
CA GLY A 3 11.42 -27.33 -1.98
C GLY A 3 11.80 -27.02 -0.55
N GLU A 4 12.19 -28.05 0.19
CA GLU A 4 12.90 -27.93 1.45
C GLU A 4 14.23 -27.24 1.16
N MET A 5 14.27 -25.93 1.36
CA MET A 5 15.53 -25.21 1.44
C MET A 5 16.18 -25.59 2.77
N GLU A 6 16.90 -26.71 2.79
CA GLU A 6 17.99 -26.93 3.73
C GLU A 6 19.07 -25.87 3.46
N GLN A 7 18.82 -24.64 3.92
CA GLN A 7 19.86 -23.64 4.07
C GLN A 7 20.72 -24.10 5.25
N GLY A 8 21.72 -24.94 4.94
CA GLY A 8 22.89 -25.03 5.82
C GLY A 8 23.37 -23.59 6.10
N LEU A 9 23.68 -23.29 7.36
CA LEU A 9 24.09 -21.95 7.81
C LEU A 9 25.20 -21.43 6.90
N ALA A 10 24.81 -20.64 5.88
CA ALA A 10 25.70 -20.14 4.86
C ALA A 10 26.73 -19.26 5.56
N GLU A 11 28.01 -19.44 5.21
CA GLU A 11 29.05 -18.59 5.78
C GLU A 11 28.77 -17.13 5.41
N PRO A 12 28.84 -16.19 6.36
CA PRO A 12 28.57 -14.79 6.06
C PRO A 12 29.52 -14.28 4.98
N THR A 13 28.98 -13.62 3.95
CA THR A 13 29.76 -13.07 2.84
C THR A 13 30.75 -11.99 3.31
N ALA A 14 31.75 -11.65 2.49
CA ALA A 14 32.75 -10.63 2.85
C ALA A 14 32.14 -9.24 3.18
N GLU A 15 30.95 -8.94 2.65
CA GLU A 15 30.19 -7.71 2.90
C GLU A 15 29.56 -7.68 4.30
N PHE A 16 29.27 -8.84 4.88
CA PHE A 16 28.75 -8.94 6.25
C PHE A 16 29.81 -8.52 7.28
N LEU A 17 31.06 -8.97 7.11
CA LEU A 17 32.14 -8.72 8.07
C LEU A 17 32.79 -7.35 7.86
N THR A 18 32.38 -6.36 8.65
CA THR A 18 33.08 -5.07 8.77
C THR A 18 34.46 -5.24 9.41
N GLU A 19 35.35 -4.25 9.27
CA GLU A 19 36.69 -4.34 9.87
C GLU A 19 36.61 -4.47 11.39
N ALA A 20 35.71 -3.76 12.05
CA ALA A 20 35.47 -3.89 13.49
C ALA A 20 35.09 -5.34 13.90
N CYS A 21 34.26 -6.02 13.11
CA CYS A 21 33.93 -7.43 13.35
C CYS A 21 35.16 -8.34 13.16
N ARG A 22 35.99 -8.08 12.14
CA ARG A 22 37.23 -8.83 11.90
C ARG A 22 38.23 -8.63 13.04
N GLU A 23 38.39 -7.41 13.52
CA GLU A 23 39.25 -7.08 14.67
C GLU A 23 38.77 -7.78 15.94
N ALA A 24 37.47 -7.74 16.24
CA ALA A 24 36.89 -8.43 17.39
C ALA A 24 37.12 -9.95 17.32
N LEU A 25 36.98 -10.56 16.14
CA LEU A 25 37.31 -11.98 15.94
C LEU A 25 38.81 -12.26 16.10
N ARG A 26 39.69 -11.38 15.60
CA ARG A 26 41.15 -11.49 15.76
C ARG A 26 41.59 -11.34 17.23
N ALA A 27 40.84 -10.60 18.05
CA ALA A 27 41.08 -10.46 19.48
C ALA A 27 40.89 -11.77 20.25
N ILE A 28 40.06 -12.70 19.74
CA ILE A 28 39.95 -14.06 20.27
C ILE A 28 41.26 -14.80 19.96
N ARG A 29 42.08 -15.05 20.99
CA ARG A 29 43.39 -15.70 20.89
C ARG A 29 43.47 -16.96 21.77
N GLY A 30 44.58 -17.69 21.65
CA GLY A 30 44.87 -18.86 22.46
C GLY A 30 44.35 -20.16 21.88
N LYS A 31 44.21 -21.19 22.73
CA LYS A 31 43.79 -22.53 22.32
C LYS A 31 42.40 -22.48 21.68
N GLU A 32 42.24 -23.22 20.58
CA GLU A 32 40.97 -23.35 19.85
C GLU A 32 40.38 -22.02 19.34
N ALA A 33 41.21 -20.98 19.17
CA ALA A 33 40.78 -19.66 18.69
C ALA A 33 39.97 -19.74 17.38
N ALA A 34 40.39 -20.57 16.42
CA ALA A 34 39.64 -20.79 15.18
C ALA A 34 38.22 -21.32 15.45
N LYS A 35 38.08 -22.30 16.36
CA LYS A 35 36.79 -22.90 16.72
C LYS A 35 35.90 -21.94 17.52
N LYS A 36 36.49 -21.13 18.40
CA LYS A 36 35.79 -20.05 19.09
C LYS A 36 35.22 -19.02 18.11
N ARG A 37 36.05 -18.54 17.17
CA ARG A 37 35.63 -17.58 16.13
C ARG A 37 34.49 -18.14 15.27
N ALA A 38 34.62 -19.38 14.81
CA ALA A 38 33.57 -20.05 14.04
C ALA A 38 32.26 -20.17 14.84
N THR A 39 32.34 -20.56 16.12
CA THR A 39 31.15 -20.64 16.99
C THR A 39 30.48 -19.28 17.14
N VAL A 40 31.24 -18.22 17.38
CA VAL A 40 30.72 -16.85 17.52
C VAL A 40 30.00 -16.39 16.25
N LEU A 41 30.59 -16.64 15.08
CA LEU A 41 29.99 -16.34 13.78
C LEU A 41 28.65 -17.06 13.59
N LEU A 42 28.62 -18.36 13.86
CA LEU A 42 27.42 -19.17 13.69
C LEU A 42 26.31 -18.78 14.67
N LEU A 43 26.65 -18.45 15.91
CA LEU A 43 25.67 -17.98 16.90
C LEU A 43 25.09 -16.61 16.53
N ALA A 44 25.90 -15.69 16.02
CA ALA A 44 25.42 -14.39 15.56
C ALA A 44 24.50 -14.52 14.34
N SER A 45 24.88 -15.36 13.36
CA SER A 45 24.04 -15.66 12.19
C SER A 45 22.71 -16.33 12.58
N ALA A 46 22.75 -17.26 13.54
CA ALA A 46 21.54 -17.90 14.03
C ALA A 46 20.61 -16.92 14.74
N ALA A 47 21.15 -15.97 15.51
CA ALA A 47 20.37 -14.92 16.16
C ALA A 47 19.64 -14.03 15.15
N ALA A 48 20.30 -13.64 14.06
CA ALA A 48 19.69 -12.79 13.03
C ALA A 48 18.68 -13.54 12.15
N SER A 49 18.92 -14.82 11.86
CA SER A 49 18.01 -15.66 11.07
C SER A 49 16.85 -16.29 11.85
N GLY A 50 16.80 -16.12 13.18
CA GLY A 50 15.82 -16.79 14.04
C GLY A 50 16.05 -18.31 14.17
N THR A 51 17.24 -18.80 13.80
CA THR A 51 17.58 -20.22 13.92
C THR A 51 17.78 -20.60 15.39
N ALA A 52 17.19 -21.71 15.82
CA ALA A 52 17.37 -22.21 17.18
C ALA A 52 18.85 -22.47 17.50
N ILE A 53 19.33 -21.92 18.63
CA ILE A 53 20.72 -22.02 19.09
C ILE A 53 21.18 -23.49 19.20
N SER A 54 20.28 -24.39 19.61
CA SER A 54 20.59 -25.83 19.71
C SER A 54 20.96 -26.47 18.37
N LYS A 55 20.53 -25.91 17.23
CA LYS A 55 20.96 -26.35 15.90
C LYS A 55 22.39 -25.91 15.59
N VAL A 56 22.83 -24.76 16.10
CA VAL A 56 24.21 -24.27 15.91
C VAL A 56 25.21 -25.23 16.53
N PHE A 57 24.93 -25.75 17.72
CA PHE A 57 25.82 -26.69 18.39
C PHE A 57 25.87 -28.10 17.77
N LYS A 58 25.00 -28.37 16.78
CA LYS A 58 25.09 -29.57 15.95
C LYS A 58 26.02 -29.39 14.74
N ASP A 59 26.41 -28.15 14.42
CA ASP A 59 27.38 -27.87 13.37
C ASP A 59 28.79 -28.30 13.81
N PRO A 60 29.52 -29.12 13.03
CA PRO A 60 30.85 -29.60 13.40
C PRO A 60 31.90 -28.49 13.57
N ARG A 61 31.67 -27.32 12.97
CA ARG A 61 32.53 -26.13 13.11
C ARG A 61 32.32 -25.43 14.45
N ALA A 62 31.14 -25.56 15.05
CA ALA A 62 30.84 -25.00 16.36
C ALA A 62 31.42 -25.87 17.49
N CYS A 63 31.53 -25.30 18.68
CA CYS A 63 31.74 -26.11 19.89
C CYS A 63 30.47 -26.81 20.35
N SER A 64 30.63 -27.75 21.27
CA SER A 64 29.48 -28.36 21.94
C SER A 64 28.84 -27.38 22.91
N GLU A 65 27.54 -27.56 23.10
CA GLU A 65 26.71 -26.78 24.02
C GLU A 65 27.29 -26.72 25.44
N GLY A 66 27.76 -27.87 25.95
CA GLY A 66 28.38 -27.94 27.26
C GLY A 66 29.64 -27.07 27.37
N ILE A 67 30.53 -27.08 26.38
CA ILE A 67 31.75 -26.23 26.39
C ILE A 67 31.37 -24.75 26.33
N TRP A 68 30.37 -24.42 25.52
CA TRP A 68 29.88 -23.05 25.39
C TRP A 68 29.43 -22.49 26.73
N TYR A 69 28.46 -23.15 27.37
CA TYR A 69 27.84 -22.65 28.59
C TYR A 69 28.72 -22.79 29.84
N THR A 70 29.73 -23.67 29.84
CA THR A 70 30.62 -23.81 30.99
C THR A 70 31.88 -22.95 30.93
N LYS A 71 32.35 -22.62 29.72
CA LYS A 71 33.67 -21.97 29.55
C LYS A 71 33.64 -20.76 28.63
N TRP A 72 33.25 -20.96 27.37
CA TRP A 72 33.56 -19.98 26.33
C TRP A 72 32.68 -18.74 26.37
N GLN A 73 31.44 -18.84 26.85
CA GLN A 73 30.57 -17.66 26.99
C GLN A 73 31.09 -16.63 28.01
N TYR A 74 31.96 -17.06 28.93
CA TYR A 74 32.53 -16.22 29.98
C TYR A 74 33.88 -15.60 29.57
N ASP A 75 34.45 -16.02 28.44
CA ASP A 75 35.65 -15.40 27.89
C ASP A 75 35.30 -13.98 27.39
N PRO A 76 35.92 -12.92 27.93
CA PRO A 76 35.54 -11.55 27.62
C PRO A 76 35.74 -11.20 26.14
N ALA A 77 36.76 -11.77 25.48
CA ALA A 77 37.00 -11.54 24.06
C ALA A 77 35.91 -12.21 23.20
N VAL A 78 35.48 -13.41 23.59
CA VAL A 78 34.39 -14.15 22.92
C VAL A 78 33.07 -13.41 23.09
N LYS A 79 32.76 -12.97 24.31
CA LYS A 79 31.53 -12.22 24.60
C LYS A 79 31.46 -10.90 23.84
N ALA A 80 32.54 -10.13 23.85
CA ALA A 80 32.61 -8.85 23.12
C ALA A 80 32.43 -9.05 21.62
N ALA A 81 33.09 -10.06 21.04
CA ALA A 81 32.93 -10.39 19.63
C ALA A 81 31.49 -10.82 19.31
N LEU A 82 30.88 -11.68 20.13
CA LEU A 82 29.52 -12.16 19.89
C LEU A 82 28.48 -11.02 19.89
N GLU A 83 28.57 -10.10 20.84
CA GLU A 83 27.62 -8.98 20.90
C GLU A 83 27.77 -8.05 19.69
N LEU A 84 29.01 -7.74 19.29
CA LEU A 84 29.27 -6.94 18.09
C LEU A 84 28.74 -7.64 16.83
N LEU A 85 29.00 -8.93 16.69
CA LEU A 85 28.56 -9.69 15.52
C LEU A 85 27.04 -9.86 15.49
N LYS A 86 26.35 -10.01 16.63
CA LYS A 86 24.88 -10.05 16.66
C LYS A 86 24.28 -8.74 16.17
N ALA A 87 24.77 -7.60 16.67
CA ALA A 87 24.30 -6.30 16.24
C ALA A 87 24.50 -6.10 14.73
N ARG A 88 25.70 -6.45 14.24
CA ARG A 88 25.99 -6.41 12.79
C ARG A 88 25.11 -7.36 11.98
N ALA A 89 24.81 -8.54 12.53
CA ALA A 89 24.00 -9.52 11.83
C ALA A 89 22.55 -9.07 11.65
N LEU A 90 21.97 -8.42 12.67
CA LEU A 90 20.65 -7.81 12.56
C LEU A 90 20.64 -6.68 11.52
N GLU A 91 21.60 -5.76 11.60
CA GLU A 91 21.73 -4.66 10.65
C GLU A 91 21.87 -5.17 9.20
N TRP A 92 22.63 -6.26 8.99
CA TRP A 92 22.75 -6.89 7.68
C TRP A 92 21.43 -7.46 7.17
N CYS A 93 20.66 -8.13 8.04
CA CYS A 93 19.34 -8.63 7.67
C CYS A 93 18.39 -7.48 7.28
N ASP A 94 18.44 -6.36 7.98
CA ASP A 94 17.66 -5.16 7.65
C ASP A 94 18.08 -4.58 6.29
N GLN A 95 19.39 -4.51 6.01
CA GLN A 95 19.93 -4.06 4.72
C GLN A 95 19.49 -4.97 3.56
N GLU A 96 19.55 -6.28 3.74
CA GLU A 96 19.12 -7.26 2.73
C GLU A 96 17.61 -7.21 2.49
N THR A 97 16.83 -6.99 3.54
CA THR A 97 15.38 -6.77 3.43
C THR A 97 15.10 -5.52 2.61
N ALA A 98 15.75 -4.39 2.94
CA ALA A 98 15.59 -3.15 2.19
C ALA A 98 15.99 -3.28 0.71
N ARG A 99 17.07 -4.01 0.40
CA ARG A 99 17.48 -4.31 -0.99
C ARG A 99 16.42 -5.12 -1.73
N THR A 100 15.88 -6.15 -1.09
CA THR A 100 14.83 -7.01 -1.66
C THR A 100 13.55 -6.22 -1.91
N GLU A 101 13.13 -5.39 -0.96
CA GLU A 101 11.96 -4.52 -1.09
C GLU A 101 12.12 -3.50 -2.21
N ALA A 102 13.29 -2.86 -2.31
CA ALA A 102 13.58 -1.91 -3.38
C ALA A 102 13.50 -2.58 -4.77
N TYR A 103 14.07 -3.77 -4.90
CA TYR A 103 13.98 -4.57 -6.13
C TYR A 103 12.52 -4.94 -6.45
N ALA A 104 11.77 -5.44 -5.48
CA ALA A 104 10.37 -5.80 -5.66
C ALA A 104 9.50 -4.60 -6.05
N LEU A 105 9.75 -3.43 -5.47
CA LEU A 105 9.07 -2.18 -5.83
C LEU A 105 9.39 -1.75 -7.26
N GLN A 106 10.65 -1.88 -7.69
CA GLN A 106 11.06 -1.61 -9.07
C GLN A 106 10.37 -2.56 -10.05
N GLU A 107 10.37 -3.86 -9.77
CA GLU A 107 9.70 -4.87 -10.60
C GLU A 107 8.18 -4.65 -10.67
N ARG A 108 7.55 -4.27 -9.55
CA ARG A 108 6.14 -3.87 -9.54
C ARG A 108 5.88 -2.70 -10.47
N ARG A 109 6.71 -1.64 -10.42
CA ARG A 109 6.57 -0.48 -11.31
C ARG A 109 6.72 -0.85 -12.78
N LYS A 110 7.70 -1.70 -13.12
CA LYS A 110 7.88 -2.22 -14.49
C LYS A 110 6.64 -2.98 -14.96
N LYS A 111 6.09 -3.87 -14.13
CA LYS A 111 4.88 -4.63 -14.47
C LYS A 111 3.67 -3.72 -14.65
N ILE A 112 3.48 -2.73 -13.79
CA ILE A 112 2.40 -1.74 -13.94
C ILE A 112 2.56 -1.00 -15.26
N ALA A 113 3.77 -0.53 -15.60
CA ALA A 113 4.01 0.17 -16.86
C ALA A 113 3.81 -0.73 -18.10
N LEU A 114 4.16 -2.03 -18.00
CA LEU A 114 4.02 -2.97 -19.11
C LEU A 114 2.55 -3.32 -19.40
N TYR A 115 1.76 -3.55 -18.34
CA TYR A 115 0.37 -4.00 -18.46
C TYR A 115 -0.65 -2.86 -18.30
N SER A 116 -0.22 -1.60 -18.21
CA SER A 116 -1.13 -0.46 -18.04
C SER A 116 -2.08 -0.30 -19.22
N LEU A 117 -1.60 -0.53 -20.45
CA LEU A 117 -2.42 -0.46 -21.65
C LEU A 117 -3.42 -1.63 -21.73
N ASP A 118 -2.96 -2.85 -21.45
CA ASP A 118 -3.85 -4.03 -21.37
C ASP A 118 -4.94 -3.87 -20.30
N ALA A 119 -4.61 -3.20 -19.18
CA ALA A 119 -5.58 -2.87 -18.14
C ALA A 119 -6.64 -1.86 -18.62
N LEU A 120 -6.26 -0.87 -19.45
CA LEU A 120 -7.22 0.04 -20.09
C LEU A 120 -8.14 -0.71 -21.05
N ASP A 121 -7.60 -1.62 -21.85
CA ASP A 121 -8.38 -2.44 -22.77
C ASP A 121 -9.36 -3.34 -22.02
N GLY A 122 -8.92 -3.95 -20.91
CA GLY A 122 -9.79 -4.73 -20.01
C GLY A 122 -10.91 -3.91 -19.40
N LEU A 123 -10.61 -2.71 -18.88
CA LEU A 123 -11.61 -1.79 -18.34
C LEU A 123 -12.62 -1.37 -19.43
N CYS A 124 -12.15 -1.09 -20.65
CA CYS A 124 -13.01 -0.76 -21.78
C CYS A 124 -13.90 -1.92 -22.19
N ALA A 125 -13.38 -3.15 -22.17
CA ALA A 125 -14.14 -4.36 -22.47
C ALA A 125 -15.25 -4.58 -21.44
N THR A 126 -14.94 -4.52 -20.14
CA THR A 126 -15.93 -4.65 -19.06
C THR A 126 -16.97 -3.54 -19.10
N ALA A 127 -16.59 -2.29 -19.34
CA ALA A 127 -17.54 -1.18 -19.42
C ALA A 127 -18.56 -1.34 -20.56
N LYS A 128 -18.17 -1.95 -21.68
CA LYS A 128 -19.01 -2.15 -22.88
C LYS A 128 -19.79 -3.47 -22.89
N ASN A 129 -19.46 -4.42 -22.02
CA ASN A 129 -20.07 -5.76 -22.06
C ASN A 129 -21.47 -5.76 -21.42
N PRO A 130 -22.56 -6.02 -22.17
CA PRO A 130 -23.90 -6.03 -21.61
C PRO A 130 -24.16 -7.20 -20.64
N GLU A 131 -23.36 -8.26 -20.68
CA GLU A 131 -23.51 -9.44 -19.82
C GLU A 131 -22.84 -9.29 -18.45
N ASP A 132 -21.91 -8.34 -18.31
CA ASP A 132 -21.26 -8.08 -17.03
C ASP A 132 -22.21 -7.39 -16.04
N ARG A 133 -22.05 -7.72 -14.76
CA ARG A 133 -22.84 -7.12 -13.66
C ARG A 133 -22.73 -5.60 -13.71
N ALA A 134 -23.87 -4.91 -13.57
CA ALA A 134 -23.96 -3.46 -13.66
C ALA A 134 -22.96 -2.72 -12.74
N ASP A 135 -22.72 -3.26 -11.54
CA ASP A 135 -21.74 -2.69 -10.59
C ASP A 135 -20.32 -2.65 -11.19
N HIS A 136 -19.87 -3.74 -11.81
CA HIS A 136 -18.53 -3.84 -12.42
C HIS A 136 -18.37 -2.92 -13.63
N ARG A 137 -19.42 -2.78 -14.45
CA ARG A 137 -19.40 -1.85 -15.60
C ARG A 137 -19.32 -0.41 -15.15
N THR A 138 -20.04 -0.08 -14.07
CA THR A 138 -20.06 1.28 -13.53
C THR A 138 -18.75 1.60 -12.82
N GLU A 139 -18.15 0.63 -12.12
CA GLU A 139 -16.82 0.75 -11.56
C GLU A 139 -15.76 0.94 -12.64
N ALA A 140 -15.78 0.12 -13.71
CA ALA A 140 -14.86 0.26 -14.83
C ALA A 140 -14.99 1.61 -15.55
N SER A 141 -16.22 2.09 -15.77
CA SER A 141 -16.48 3.40 -16.36
C SER A 141 -16.00 4.55 -15.46
N ALA A 142 -16.18 4.43 -14.14
CA ALA A 142 -15.69 5.41 -13.17
C ALA A 142 -14.15 5.44 -13.13
N MET A 143 -13.49 4.28 -13.20
CA MET A 143 -12.02 4.19 -13.28
C MET A 143 -11.48 4.80 -14.57
N LEU A 144 -12.12 4.54 -15.73
CA LEU A 144 -11.75 5.16 -17.01
C LEU A 144 -11.91 6.69 -16.98
N LEU A 145 -12.99 7.18 -16.36
CA LEU A 145 -13.21 8.61 -16.21
C LEU A 145 -12.17 9.26 -15.29
N ALA A 146 -11.81 8.60 -14.19
CA ALA A 146 -10.76 9.07 -13.27
C ALA A 146 -9.38 9.17 -13.94
N LEU A 147 -9.11 8.32 -14.93
CA LEU A 147 -7.88 8.36 -15.71
C LEU A 147 -7.89 9.47 -16.78
N ALA A 148 -9.07 9.88 -17.26
CA ALA A 148 -9.22 10.93 -18.27
C ALA A 148 -9.33 12.33 -17.66
N ASP A 149 -10.02 12.46 -16.52
CA ASP A 149 -10.30 13.70 -15.80
C ASP A 149 -10.49 13.41 -14.31
N GLU A 150 -9.46 13.67 -13.52
CA GLU A 150 -9.43 13.43 -12.08
C GLU A 150 -10.42 14.33 -11.32
N GLU A 151 -10.63 15.57 -11.77
CA GLU A 151 -11.54 16.53 -11.14
C GLU A 151 -13.00 16.10 -11.34
N LEU A 152 -13.36 15.72 -12.56
CA LEU A 152 -14.71 15.24 -12.87
C LEU A 152 -15.03 13.92 -12.15
N ALA A 153 -14.07 13.00 -12.08
CA ALA A 153 -14.25 11.75 -11.34
C ALA A 153 -14.42 11.97 -9.83
N ALA A 154 -13.65 12.89 -9.24
CA ALA A 154 -13.81 13.27 -7.84
C ALA A 154 -15.22 13.85 -7.56
N ARG A 155 -15.75 14.68 -8.46
CA ARG A 155 -17.10 15.25 -8.34
C ARG A 155 -18.19 14.18 -8.41
N ILE A 156 -18.05 13.17 -9.27
CA ILE A 156 -19.01 12.05 -9.37
C ILE A 156 -18.99 11.18 -8.11
N VAL A 157 -17.82 10.93 -7.52
CA VAL A 157 -17.71 10.21 -6.24
C VAL A 157 -18.38 10.98 -5.10
N LEU A 158 -18.23 12.32 -5.07
CA LEU A 158 -18.90 13.18 -4.09
C LEU A 158 -20.43 13.14 -4.25
N LEU A 159 -20.94 13.22 -5.49
CA LEU A 159 -22.37 13.10 -5.79
C LEU A 159 -22.93 11.73 -5.35
N ARG A 160 -22.16 10.65 -5.54
CA ARG A 160 -22.55 9.29 -5.12
C ARG A 160 -22.64 9.12 -3.60
N LYS A 161 -21.88 9.94 -2.84
CA LYS A 161 -21.89 9.98 -1.36
C LYS A 161 -22.94 10.95 -0.81
N GLY A 162 -23.77 11.56 -1.66
CA GLY A 162 -24.81 12.51 -1.26
C GLY A 162 -24.30 13.91 -0.89
N ALA A 163 -23.05 14.25 -1.27
CA ALA A 163 -22.50 15.58 -1.06
C ALA A 163 -22.96 16.54 -2.16
N THR A 164 -23.37 17.75 -1.80
CA THR A 164 -23.74 18.81 -2.74
C THR A 164 -22.49 19.42 -3.37
N VAL A 165 -22.38 19.35 -4.70
CA VAL A 165 -21.31 20.02 -5.46
C VAL A 165 -21.78 21.44 -5.74
N SER A 166 -21.11 22.44 -5.17
CA SER A 166 -21.32 23.84 -5.52
C SER A 166 -20.81 24.09 -6.94
N VAL A 167 -21.71 24.42 -7.86
CA VAL A 167 -21.36 24.90 -9.18
C VAL A 167 -21.44 26.42 -9.12
N GLU A 168 -20.29 27.09 -9.09
CA GLU A 168 -20.25 28.54 -9.28
C GLU A 168 -20.46 28.83 -10.77
N VAL A 169 -21.61 29.38 -11.10
CA VAL A 169 -21.92 29.84 -12.46
C VAL A 169 -21.59 31.33 -12.50
N GLU A 170 -20.41 31.69 -13.03
CA GLU A 170 -20.08 33.09 -13.29
C GLU A 170 -21.08 33.69 -14.30
N GLY A 171 -21.60 34.87 -13.96
CA GLY A 171 -22.54 35.59 -14.82
C GLY A 171 -24.01 35.22 -14.64
N LEU A 172 -24.37 34.37 -13.67
CA LEU A 172 -25.77 34.11 -13.34
C LEU A 172 -26.49 35.39 -12.91
N ASP A 173 -25.83 36.25 -12.13
CA ASP A 173 -26.40 37.54 -11.69
C ASP A 173 -26.63 38.48 -12.87
N ALA A 174 -25.71 38.52 -13.84
CA ALA A 174 -25.86 39.31 -15.06
C ALA A 174 -26.99 38.79 -15.96
N LEU A 175 -27.18 37.46 -16.03
CA LEU A 175 -28.30 36.84 -16.72
C LEU A 175 -29.64 37.15 -16.02
N ILE A 176 -29.66 37.09 -14.69
CA ILE A 176 -30.83 37.42 -13.87
C ILE A 176 -31.19 38.90 -14.05
N GLU A 177 -30.24 39.82 -13.98
CA GLU A 177 -30.47 41.24 -14.22
C GLU A 177 -30.94 41.51 -15.65
N HIS A 178 -30.38 40.82 -16.65
CA HIS A 178 -30.83 40.93 -18.04
C HIS A 178 -32.27 40.45 -18.24
N GLU A 179 -32.63 39.32 -17.65
CA GLU A 179 -34.00 38.76 -17.72
C GLU A 179 -35.00 39.60 -16.93
N LEU A 180 -34.62 40.13 -15.77
CA LEU A 180 -35.44 41.07 -14.99
C LEU A 180 -35.65 42.38 -15.74
N ALA A 181 -34.61 42.93 -16.37
CA ALA A 181 -34.72 44.12 -17.20
C ALA A 181 -35.62 43.89 -18.42
N ARG A 182 -35.54 42.71 -19.05
CA ARG A 182 -36.43 42.32 -20.16
C ARG A 182 -37.89 42.25 -19.72
N VAL A 183 -38.17 41.63 -18.58
CA VAL A 183 -39.53 41.51 -18.01
C VAL A 183 -40.10 42.88 -17.62
N ALA A 184 -39.27 43.74 -17.02
CA ALA A 184 -39.64 45.10 -16.68
C ALA A 184 -39.92 45.96 -17.93
N ALA A 185 -39.13 45.81 -19.00
CA ALA A 185 -39.35 46.50 -20.27
C ALA A 185 -40.65 46.06 -20.98
N THR A 186 -41.10 44.83 -20.75
CA THR A 186 -42.42 44.35 -21.22
C THR A 186 -43.59 44.76 -20.33
N GLY A 187 -43.35 45.42 -19.18
CA GLY A 187 -44.37 45.79 -18.20
C GLY A 187 -45.12 47.10 -18.46
N GLU A 188 -44.66 47.95 -19.38
CA GLU A 188 -45.28 49.25 -19.67
C GLU A 188 -45.87 49.27 -21.09
N GLY A 189 -47.04 48.63 -21.25
CA GLY A 189 -47.82 48.63 -22.48
C GLY A 189 -49.22 48.09 -22.23
N GLY A 190 -50.01 48.77 -21.40
CA GLY A 190 -51.35 48.32 -21.03
C GLY A 190 -52.36 48.34 -22.18
N VAL A 191 -53.24 47.33 -22.23
CA VAL A 191 -54.61 47.49 -22.73
C VAL A 191 -55.57 46.70 -21.84
N ALA A 192 -56.48 47.42 -21.21
CA ALA A 192 -57.68 46.88 -20.60
C ALA A 192 -58.59 46.27 -21.67
N GLY A 193 -58.96 45.01 -21.49
CA GLY A 193 -60.00 44.32 -22.26
C GLY A 193 -60.65 43.26 -21.38
N ALA A 194 -61.83 43.58 -20.86
CA ALA A 194 -62.67 42.68 -20.07
C ALA A 194 -63.26 41.54 -20.94
N ALA A 195 -63.29 40.31 -20.41
CA ALA A 195 -64.46 39.41 -20.43
C ALA A 195 -64.14 38.01 -19.87
N ALA A 196 -64.71 37.72 -18.70
CA ALA A 196 -65.47 36.52 -18.29
C ALA A 196 -65.08 35.08 -18.71
N GLY A 197 -65.14 34.19 -17.70
CA GLY A 197 -65.41 32.75 -17.78
C GLY A 197 -64.14 31.89 -17.78
N ASP A 198 -64.01 30.75 -17.10
CA ASP A 198 -64.91 29.93 -16.29
C ASP A 198 -64.03 28.91 -15.52
N VAL A 199 -64.59 28.35 -14.47
CA VAL A 199 -63.99 27.51 -13.42
C VAL A 199 -63.53 26.14 -13.95
N GLY A 200 -62.38 25.67 -13.47
CA GLY A 200 -61.89 24.31 -13.70
C GLY A 200 -61.02 23.80 -12.56
N ALA A 201 -61.67 23.35 -11.47
CA ALA A 201 -61.05 22.68 -10.34
C ALA A 201 -60.38 21.36 -10.75
N GLY A 202 -59.10 21.17 -10.38
CA GLY A 202 -58.38 19.92 -10.52
C GLY A 202 -57.71 19.55 -9.20
N GLN A 203 -58.32 18.61 -8.47
CA GLN A 203 -57.95 18.12 -7.16
C GLN A 203 -56.49 17.63 -7.06
N PHE A 204 -55.82 18.09 -6.01
CA PHE A 204 -54.67 17.45 -5.40
C PHE A 204 -55.15 16.27 -4.55
N GLU A 205 -54.93 15.02 -4.97
CA GLU A 205 -55.01 13.88 -4.04
C GLU A 205 -53.62 13.53 -3.51
N ARG A 206 -53.45 13.77 -2.20
CA ARG A 206 -52.41 13.16 -1.37
C ARG A 206 -52.86 11.75 -1.01
N GLY A 207 -52.11 10.74 -1.41
CA GLY A 207 -52.22 9.38 -0.87
C GLY A 207 -50.93 9.00 -0.14
N GLY A 208 -50.82 9.39 1.14
CA GLY A 208 -49.78 8.92 2.03
C GLY A 208 -50.21 7.63 2.74
N THR A 209 -49.32 6.63 2.66
CA THR A 209 -48.92 5.66 3.72
C THR A 209 -49.97 5.06 4.66
N SER A 210 -50.02 3.73 4.75
CA SER A 210 -49.70 2.89 5.94
C SER A 210 -50.17 1.44 5.73
N GLY A 211 -49.31 0.45 6.01
CA GLY A 211 -49.67 -0.99 6.06
C GLY A 211 -50.33 -1.36 7.40
N PRO A 212 -50.09 -2.55 7.98
CA PRO A 212 -49.91 -3.90 7.44
C PRO A 212 -51.02 -4.87 7.96
N ASP A 213 -51.18 -6.03 7.30
CA ASP A 213 -51.50 -7.35 7.89
C ASP A 213 -51.57 -8.41 6.76
#